data_AF-W7XHT8-F1
#
_entry.id   AF-W7XHT8-F1
#
_cell.length_a   1.000
_cell.length_b   1.000
_cell.length_c   1.000
_cell.angle_alpha   90.00
_cell.angle_beta   90.00
_cell.angle_gamma   90.00
#
_symmetry.space_group_name_H-M   'P 1'
#
loop_
_entity.id
_entity.type
_entity.pdbx_description
1 polymer ?
#
loop_
_entity_poly.entity_id
_entity_poly.type
_entity_poly.pdbx_seq_one_letter_code
_entity_poly.pdbx_strand_id
1 'polypeptide(L)' 'KNQIGDLGGSGLGSGLANCINLSNLTVDLYKNQIGDVGASGLGCGLANCINLSNLTLKL' A
#
# COMPACT_ATOMS: atom_id res chain seq x y z
N LYS A 1 5.72 -15.87 7.08
CA LYS A 1 4.77 -15.63 5.96
C LYS A 1 3.68 -14.74 6.52
N ASN A 2 3.61 -13.49 6.06
CA ASN A 2 2.42 -12.70 6.31
C ASN A 2 1.38 -13.11 5.28
N GLN A 3 0.12 -13.22 5.71
CA GLN A 3 -0.99 -13.71 4.87
C GLN A 3 -1.86 -12.53 4.45
N ILE A 4 -1.24 -11.41 4.06
CA ILE A 4 -1.99 -10.29 3.49
C ILE A 4 -2.46 -10.74 2.11
N GLY A 5 -3.76 -10.99 2.00
CA GLY A 5 -4.47 -11.24 0.75
C GLY A 5 -5.01 -9.94 0.14
N ASP A 6 -5.88 -10.06 -0.86
CA ASP A 6 -6.50 -8.90 -1.52
C ASP A 6 -7.17 -7.92 -0.56
N LEU A 7 -7.96 -8.45 0.39
CA LEU A 7 -8.66 -7.62 1.36
C LEU A 7 -7.68 -6.83 2.25
N GLY A 8 -6.54 -7.46 2.58
CA GLY A 8 -5.49 -6.81 3.36
C GLY A 8 -4.74 -5.75 2.56
N GLY A 9 -4.45 -6.01 1.28
CA GLY A 9 -3.84 -5.01 0.37
C GLY A 9 -4.75 -3.79 0.17
N SER A 10 -6.04 -4.01 -0.08
CA SER A 10 -7.03 -2.94 -0.18
C SER A 10 -7.24 -2.20 1.14
N GLY A 11 -7.24 -2.91 2.27
CA GLY A 11 -7.30 -2.31 3.60
C GLY A 11 -6.10 -1.41 3.90
N LEU A 12 -4.90 -1.86 3.54
CA LEU A 12 -3.67 -1.06 3.64
C LEU A 12 -3.78 0.22 2.81
N GLY A 13 -4.24 0.11 1.56
CA GLY A 13 -4.51 1.27 0.69
C GLY A 13 -5.49 2.27 1.31
N SER A 14 -6.63 1.77 1.81
CA SER A 14 -7.65 2.61 2.46
C SER A 14 -7.08 3.38 3.66
N GLY A 15 -6.25 2.73 4.48
CA GLY A 15 -5.56 3.39 5.60
C GLY A 15 -4.59 4.49 5.14
N LEU A 16 -3.81 4.21 4.08
CA LEU A 16 -2.84 5.16 3.51
C LEU A 16 -3.51 6.37 2.84
N ALA A 17 -4.76 6.25 2.40
CA ALA A 17 -5.45 7.31 1.66
C ALA A 17 -5.53 8.64 2.44
N ASN A 18 -5.51 8.60 3.77
CA ASN A 18 -5.56 9.80 4.62
C ASN A 18 -4.17 10.34 5.00
N CYS A 19 -3.09 9.67 4.60
CA CYS A 19 -1.72 10.05 4.92
C CYS A 19 -1.19 11.14 3.98
N ILE A 20 -1.94 12.23 3.81
CA ILE A 20 -1.63 13.29 2.82
C ILE A 20 -0.32 14.03 3.09
N ASN A 21 0.16 14.02 4.35
CA ASN A 21 1.41 14.67 4.76
C ASN A 21 2.61 13.72 4.76
N LEU A 22 2.42 12.46 4.37
CA LEU A 22 3.49 11.48 4.34
C LEU A 22 4.43 11.77 3.16
N SER A 23 5.70 12.01 3.46
CA SER A 23 6.73 12.30 2.45
C SER A 23 7.61 11.10 2.10
N ASN A 24 7.67 10.12 3.01
CA ASN A 24 8.49 8.93 2.89
C ASN A 24 7.70 7.71 3.35
N LEU A 25 7.64 6.68 2.52
CA LEU A 25 6.97 5.42 2.83
C LEU A 25 7.81 4.24 2.38
N THR A 26 8.05 3.31 3.31
CA THR A 26 8.60 1.99 3.00
C THR A 26 7.61 0.94 3.47
N VAL A 27 7.18 0.07 2.55
CA VAL A 27 6.30 -1.06 2.86
C VAL A 27 6.98 -2.34 2.40
N ASP A 28 7.08 -3.31 3.31
CA ASP A 28 7.55 -4.65 3.01
C ASP A 28 6.36 -5.58 2.79
N LEU A 29 6.11 -5.89 1.53
CA LEU A 29 5.07 -6.80 1.06
C LEU A 29 5.64 -8.18 0.68
N TYR A 30 6.93 -8.41 0.89
CA TYR A 30 7.57 -9.67 0.51
C TYR A 30 6.89 -10.86 1.18
N LYS A 31 6.66 -11.93 0.39
CA LYS A 31 5.97 -13.15 0.82
C LYS A 31 4.52 -12.93 1.30
N ASN A 32 3.81 -11.92 0.79
CA ASN A 32 2.35 -11.81 0.88
C ASN A 32 1.66 -12.36 -0.38
N GLN A 33 0.34 -12.56 -0.32
CA GLN A 33 -0.47 -13.11 -1.41
C GLN A 33 -1.46 -12.04 -1.90
N ILE A 34 -0.95 -10.87 -2.24
CA ILE A 34 -1.75 -9.76 -2.77
C ILE A 34 -1.95 -10.04 -4.25
N GLY A 35 -3.20 -10.26 -4.65
CA GLY A 35 -3.59 -10.35 -6.05
C GLY A 35 -3.93 -8.99 -6.62
N ASP A 36 -4.52 -9.00 -7.82
CA ASP A 36 -4.78 -7.79 -8.59
C ASP A 36 -5.72 -6.81 -7.87
N VAL A 37 -6.71 -7.34 -7.13
CA VAL A 37 -7.66 -6.52 -6.37
C VAL A 37 -6.96 -5.79 -5.23
N GLY A 38 -6.15 -6.49 -4.44
CA GLY A 38 -5.41 -5.87 -3.34
C GLY A 38 -4.34 -4.90 -3.82
N ALA A 39 -3.67 -5.21 -4.93
CA ALA A 39 -2.68 -4.32 -5.54
C ALA A 39 -3.34 -3.04 -6.06
N SER A 40 -4.51 -3.16 -6.72
CA SER A 40 -5.29 -1.99 -7.18
C SER A 40 -5.78 -1.15 -6.01
N GLY A 41 -6.26 -1.78 -4.93
CA GLY A 41 -6.71 -1.09 -3.72
C GLY A 41 -5.56 -0.34 -3.03
N LEU A 42 -4.40 -0.99 -2.90
CA LEU A 42 -3.19 -0.36 -2.39
C LEU A 42 -2.75 0.84 -3.25
N GLY A 43 -2.72 0.69 -4.57
CA GLY A 43 -2.35 1.75 -5.51
C GLY A 43 -3.29 2.96 -5.43
N CYS A 44 -4.61 2.73 -5.34
CA CYS A 44 -5.60 3.80 -5.19
C CYS A 44 -5.38 4.60 -3.88
N GLY A 45 -5.05 3.92 -2.79
CA GLY A 45 -4.70 4.56 -1.52
C GLY A 45 -3.43 5.41 -1.60
N LEU A 46 -2.37 4.85 -2.19
CA LEU A 46 -1.09 5.54 -2.38
C LEU A 46 -1.22 6.80 -3.25
N ALA A 47 -2.14 6.80 -4.23
CA ALA A 47 -2.39 7.96 -5.07
C ALA A 47 -2.91 9.19 -4.29
N ASN A 48 -3.50 8.98 -3.11
CA ASN A 48 -3.96 10.08 -2.25
C ASN A 48 -2.86 10.62 -1.32
N CYS A 49 -1.70 9.96 -1.23
CA CYS A 49 -0.55 10.47 -0.47
C CYS A 49 0.16 11.58 -1.27
N ILE A 50 -0.47 12.75 -1.41
CA ILE A 50 -0.05 13.82 -2.33
C ILE A 50 1.35 14.39 -2.09
N ASN A 51 1.88 14.31 -0.87
CA ASN A 51 3.22 14.79 -0.52
C ASN A 51 4.28 13.69 -0.55
N LEU A 52 3.94 12.47 -1.01
CA LEU A 52 4.84 11.33 -1.01
C LEU A 52 5.90 11.49 -2.09
N SER A 53 7.13 11.74 -1.67
CA SER A 53 8.28 11.91 -2.56
C SER A 53 9.11 10.64 -2.67
N ASN A 54 9.20 9.86 -1.59
CA ASN A 54 9.99 8.63 -1.55
C ASN A 54 9.09 7.44 -1.22
N LEU A 55 8.93 6.54 -2.19
CA LEU A 55 8.21 5.28 -2.02
C LEU A 55 9.14 4.10 -2.27
N THR A 56 9.23 3.20 -1.30
CA THR A 56 9.88 1.90 -1.47
C THR A 56 8.89 0.79 -1.16
N LEU A 57 8.60 -0.04 -2.16
CA LEU A 57 7.83 -1.27 -2.00
C LEU A 57 8.77 -2.45 -2.16
N LYS A 58 8.93 -3.27 -1.11
CA LYS A 58 9.59 -4.58 -1.25
C LYS A 58 8.52 -5.60 -1.57
N LEU A 59 8.58 -6.18 -2.75
CA LEU A 59 7.57 -7.13 -3.28
C LEU A 59 8.10 -8.57 -3.21
#